data_AF-A0A2K8N333-F1
#
_entry.id   AF-A0A2K8N333-F1
#
_cell.length_a   1.000
_cell.length_b   1.000
_cell.length_c   1.000
_cell.angle_alpha   90.00
_cell.angle_beta   90.00
_cell.angle_gamma   90.00
#
_symmetry.space_group_name_H-M   'P 1'
#
loop_
_entity.id
_entity.type
_entity.pdbx_description
1 polymer ?
#
loop_
_entity_poly.entity_id
_entity_poly.type
_entity_poly.pdbx_seq_one_letter_code
_entity_poly.pdbx_strand_id
1 'polypeptide(L)'
;MSTPQMFMVRDKSGGIYWLTVGGDADAATIRVDYETPAYRDDDGNFYPVFKRPVFSGEYHAGDSLLRSFIRDLRGQGLNALAEMLSSGRASRD
;
A
#
# COMPACT_ATOMS: atom_id res chain seq x y z
N MET A 1 -17.31 10.89 -10.20
CA MET A 1 -16.10 10.09 -9.95
C MET A 1 -14.93 11.02 -9.78
N SER A 2 -14.24 10.94 -8.64
CA SER A 2 -13.00 11.69 -8.40
C SER A 2 -11.83 10.96 -9.06
N THR A 3 -10.81 11.72 -9.50
CA THR A 3 -9.55 11.14 -9.99
C THR A 3 -8.91 10.30 -8.88
N PRO A 4 -8.56 9.02 -9.12
CA PRO A 4 -7.87 8.21 -8.13
C PRO A 4 -6.55 8.86 -7.69
N GLN A 5 -6.31 8.91 -6.40
CA GLN A 5 -5.05 9.39 -5.81
C GLN A 5 -4.12 8.22 -5.56
N MET A 6 -2.84 8.38 -5.88
CA MET A 6 -1.83 7.36 -5.66
C MET A 6 -0.81 7.82 -4.63
N PHE A 7 -0.48 6.95 -3.68
CA PHE A 7 0.53 7.18 -2.64
C PHE A 7 1.57 6.07 -2.68
N MET A 8 2.83 6.43 -2.46
CA MET A 8 3.95 5.50 -2.43
C MET A 8 4.47 5.37 -1.00
N VAL A 9 4.71 4.14 -0.53
CA VAL A 9 5.34 3.88 0.76
C VAL A 9 6.48 2.88 0.57
N ARG A 10 7.72 3.32 0.80
CA ARG A 10 8.90 2.44 0.71
C ARG A 10 9.16 1.76 2.06
N ASP A 11 9.36 0.45 2.04
CA ASP A 11 9.76 -0.31 3.22
C ASP A 11 11.27 -0.33 3.43
N LYS A 12 11.72 -0.88 4.56
CA LYS A 12 13.15 -0.96 4.92
C LYS A 12 13.97 -1.90 4.03
N SER A 13 13.34 -2.85 3.35
CA SER A 13 13.99 -3.75 2.39
C SER A 13 14.16 -3.11 1.01
N GLY A 14 13.60 -1.91 0.80
CA GLY A 14 13.62 -1.22 -0.49
C GLY A 14 12.41 -1.53 -1.37
N GLY A 15 11.51 -2.41 -0.93
CA GLY A 15 10.24 -2.64 -1.60
C GLY A 15 9.29 -1.46 -1.48
N ILE A 16 8.35 -1.35 -2.43
CA ILE A 16 7.45 -0.21 -2.53
C ILE A 16 5.99 -0.70 -2.49
N TYR A 17 5.20 -0.15 -1.57
CA TYR A 17 3.75 -0.26 -1.58
C TYR A 17 3.15 0.93 -2.32
N TRP A 18 2.36 0.63 -3.35
CA TRP A 18 1.58 1.59 -4.12
C TRP A 18 0.13 1.54 -3.65
N LEU A 19 -0.33 2.58 -2.98
CA LEU A 19 -1.71 2.71 -2.51
C LEU A 19 -2.49 3.57 -3.51
N THR A 20 -3.49 2.97 -4.15
CA THR A 20 -4.42 3.69 -5.03
C THR A 20 -5.75 3.86 -4.30
N VAL A 21 -6.15 5.12 -4.08
CA VAL A 21 -7.42 5.48 -3.45
C VAL A 21 -8.32 6.10 -4.52
N GLY A 22 -9.32 5.35 -4.95
CA GLY A 22 -10.38 5.83 -5.83
C GLY A 22 -11.71 5.95 -5.07
N GLY A 23 -12.74 6.50 -5.71
CA GLY A 23 -14.08 6.55 -5.15
C GLY A 23 -14.80 7.88 -5.35
N ASP A 24 -15.87 8.05 -4.59
CA ASP A 24 -16.72 9.24 -4.56
C ASP A 24 -17.03 9.65 -3.11
N ALA A 25 -18.10 10.43 -2.91
CA ALA A 25 -18.48 10.96 -1.61
C ALA A 25 -18.99 9.86 -0.64
N ASP A 26 -19.46 8.73 -1.16
CA ASP A 26 -20.15 7.70 -0.39
C ASP A 26 -19.25 6.49 -0.12
N ALA A 27 -18.33 6.18 -1.04
CA ALA A 27 -17.41 5.06 -0.92
C ALA A 27 -16.01 5.38 -1.47
N ALA A 28 -14.99 4.87 -0.78
CA ALA A 28 -13.61 4.85 -1.23
C ALA A 28 -13.15 3.41 -1.48
N THR A 29 -12.56 3.17 -2.65
CA THR A 29 -11.87 1.92 -2.96
C THR A 29 -10.37 2.13 -2.77
N ILE A 30 -9.76 1.28 -1.95
CA ILE A 30 -8.31 1.27 -1.73
C ILE A 30 -7.73 -0.01 -2.31
N ARG A 31 -6.74 0.13 -3.20
CA ARG A 31 -5.94 -0.97 -3.73
C ARG A 31 -4.49 -0.78 -3.29
N VAL A 32 -3.84 -1.86 -2.87
CA VAL A 32 -2.41 -1.87 -2.57
C VAL A 32 -1.71 -2.87 -3.47
N ASP A 33 -0.73 -2.38 -4.23
CA ASP A 33 0.21 -3.21 -4.97
C ASP A 33 1.58 -3.16 -4.29
N TYR A 34 2.27 -4.29 -4.17
CA TYR A 34 3.65 -4.37 -3.70
C TYR A 34 4.60 -4.57 -4.87
N GLU A 35 5.66 -3.78 -4.90
CA GLU A 35 6.75 -3.82 -5.85
C GLU A 35 8.04 -4.26 -5.15
N THR A 36 8.60 -5.39 -5.56
CA THR A 36 9.83 -5.93 -4.97
C THR A 36 11.04 -5.08 -5.36
N PRO A 37 12.03 -4.89 -4.46
CA PRO A 37 13.27 -4.26 -4.87
C PRO A 37 13.99 -5.14 -5.91
N ALA A 38 14.64 -4.52 -6.88
CA ALA A 38 15.62 -5.22 -7.69
C ALA A 38 16.79 -5.62 -6.78
N TYR A 39 17.26 -6.85 -6.89
CA TYR A 39 18.46 -7.28 -6.18
C TYR A 39 19.33 -8.14 -7.07
N ARG A 40 20.63 -8.15 -6.74
CA ARG A 40 21.62 -9.01 -7.36
C ARG A 40 22.12 -9.97 -6.28
N ASP A 41 22.14 -11.26 -6.56
CA ASP A 41 22.72 -12.23 -5.62
C ASP A 41 24.26 -12.21 -5.68
N ASP A 42 24.88 -13.00 -4.80
CA ASP A 42 26.33 -13.11 -4.69
C ASP A 42 26.96 -13.78 -5.93
N ASP A 43 26.17 -14.54 -6.70
CA ASP A 43 26.57 -15.18 -7.95
C ASP A 43 26.48 -14.22 -9.16
N GLY A 44 25.99 -12.99 -8.95
CA GLY A 44 25.83 -11.98 -9.98
C GLY A 44 24.56 -12.08 -10.80
N ASN A 45 23.64 -12.99 -10.47
CA ASN A 45 22.32 -13.10 -11.08
C ASN A 45 21.46 -11.89 -10.69
N PHE A 46 20.81 -11.30 -11.69
CA PHE A 46 19.93 -10.16 -11.50
C PHE A 46 18.48 -10.62 -11.38
N TYR A 47 17.83 -10.22 -10.28
CA TYR A 47 16.41 -10.45 -10.06
C TYR A 47 15.64 -9.14 -10.29
N PRO A 48 14.78 -9.08 -11.32
CA PRO A 48 14.07 -7.86 -11.67
C PRO A 48 12.97 -7.53 -10.66
N VAL A 49 12.48 -6.30 -10.76
CA VAL A 49 11.32 -5.80 -10.00
C VAL A 49 10.06 -6.52 -10.45
N PHE A 50 9.24 -6.97 -9.48
CA PHE A 50 7.91 -7.51 -9.72
C PHE A 50 6.87 -6.72 -8.95
N LYS A 51 5.80 -6.27 -9.63
CA LYS A 51 4.64 -5.62 -9.02
C LYS A 51 3.47 -6.60 -8.93
N ARG A 52 2.86 -6.73 -7.76
CA ARG A 52 1.70 -7.62 -7.53
C ARG A 52 0.65 -6.97 -6.62
N PRO A 53 -0.65 -7.23 -6.83
CA PRO A 53 -1.68 -6.83 -5.87
C PRO A 53 -1.49 -7.61 -4.56
N VAL A 54 -1.57 -6.91 -3.43
CA VAL A 54 -1.51 -7.51 -2.09
C VAL A 54 -2.75 -7.20 -1.26
N PHE A 55 -3.53 -6.19 -1.63
CA PHE A 55 -4.77 -5.84 -0.95
C PHE A 55 -5.73 -5.08 -1.87
N SER A 56 -7.02 -5.28 -1.66
CA SER A 56 -8.08 -4.40 -2.16
C SER A 56 -9.24 -4.37 -1.18
N GLY A 57 -9.81 -3.21 -0.93
CA GLY A 57 -10.97 -3.05 -0.05
C GLY A 57 -11.82 -1.84 -0.44
N GLU A 58 -13.10 -1.91 -0.11
CA GLU A 58 -14.05 -0.81 -0.23
C GLU A 58 -14.45 -0.34 1.17
N TYR A 59 -14.57 0.97 1.33
CA TYR A 59 -14.82 1.62 2.61
C TYR A 59 -15.87 2.72 2.43
N HIS A 60 -16.90 2.72 3.27
CA HIS A 60 -17.98 3.71 3.20
C HIS A 60 -17.74 4.89 4.14
N ALA A 61 -18.32 6.05 3.80
CA ALA A 61 -18.13 7.34 4.48
C ALA A 61 -18.57 7.40 5.96
N GLY A 62 -19.09 6.32 6.55
CA GLY A 62 -19.49 6.25 7.95
C GLY A 62 -18.37 5.84 8.93
N ASP A 63 -17.34 5.15 8.45
CA ASP A 63 -16.21 4.70 9.27
C ASP A 63 -15.02 5.66 9.16
N SER A 64 -14.17 5.69 10.18
CA SER A 64 -12.85 6.32 10.04
C SER A 64 -12.03 5.50 9.04
N LEU A 65 -12.13 5.85 7.76
CA LEU A 65 -11.50 5.23 6.59
C LEU A 65 -10.09 4.71 6.89
N LEU A 66 -9.22 5.58 7.41
CA LEU A 66 -7.84 5.23 7.73
C LEU A 66 -7.73 4.16 8.83
N ARG A 67 -8.57 4.22 9.87
CA ARG A 67 -8.54 3.24 10.97
C ARG A 67 -9.07 1.88 10.53
N SER A 68 -10.19 1.84 9.81
CA SER A 68 -10.73 0.58 9.27
C SER A 68 -9.74 -0.03 8.29
N PHE A 69 -9.12 0.77 7.42
CA PHE A 69 -8.08 0.31 6.52
C PHE A 69 -6.85 -0.25 7.25
N ILE A 70 -6.30 0.46 8.24
CA ILE A 70 -5.16 -0.04 9.05
C ILE A 70 -5.52 -1.35 9.76
N ARG A 71 -6.75 -1.49 10.28
CA ARG A 71 -7.22 -2.73 10.90
C ARG A 71 -7.24 -3.89 9.89
N ASP A 72 -7.75 -3.67 8.69
CA ASP A 72 -7.84 -4.71 7.67
C ASP A 72 -6.45 -5.12 7.17
N LEU A 73 -5.52 -4.17 7.00
CA LEU A 73 -4.13 -4.46 6.68
C LEU A 73 -3.49 -5.41 7.71
N ARG A 74 -3.73 -5.18 9.01
CA ARG A 74 -3.25 -6.07 10.08
C ARG A 74 -3.89 -7.45 9.98
N GLY A 75 -5.20 -7.52 9.71
CA GLY A 75 -5.92 -8.78 9.50
C GLY A 75 -5.40 -9.60 8.32
N GLN A 76 -4.85 -8.95 7.30
CA GLN A 76 -4.24 -9.57 6.12
C GLN A 76 -2.74 -9.85 6.28
N GLY A 77 -2.16 -9.60 7.47
CA GLY A 77 -0.74 -9.81 7.74
C GLY A 77 0.18 -8.72 7.19
N LEU A 78 -0.35 -7.62 6.65
CA LEU A 78 0.41 -6.46 6.13
C LEU A 78 0.83 -5.50 7.26
N ASN A 79 1.39 -6.05 8.35
CA ASN A 79 1.71 -5.31 9.57
C ASN A 79 2.73 -4.18 9.34
N ALA A 80 3.74 -4.40 8.49
CA ALA A 80 4.73 -3.38 8.18
C ALA A 80 4.10 -2.14 7.53
N LEU A 81 3.18 -2.32 6.57
CA LEU A 81 2.46 -1.22 5.95
C LEU A 81 1.52 -0.53 6.95
N ALA A 82 0.79 -1.31 7.75
CA ALA A 82 -0.09 -0.79 8.78
C ALA A 82 0.67 0.09 9.80
N GLU A 83 1.87 -0.32 10.20
CA GLU A 83 2.76 0.44 11.09
C GLU A 83 3.25 1.74 10.45
N MET A 84 3.71 1.70 9.20
CA MET A 84 4.18 2.89 8.47
C MET A 84 3.10 3.96 8.32
N LEU A 85 1.88 3.54 8.01
CA LEU A 85 0.70 4.41 7.93
C LEU A 85 0.32 4.96 9.30
N SER A 86 0.36 4.12 10.35
CA SER A 86 0.05 4.54 11.73
C SER A 86 1.05 5.56 12.26
N SER A 87 2.33 5.48 11.87
CA SER A 87 3.38 6.37 12.36
C SER A 87 3.49 7.70 11.58
N GLY A 88 2.66 7.92 10.55
CA GLY A 88 2.74 9.09 9.67
C GLY A 88 4.06 9.18 8.88
N ARG A 89 4.77 8.07 8.68
CA ARG A 89 6.06 8.01 7.94
C ARG A 89 5.89 7.80 6.44
N ALA A 90 4.65 7.73 5.95
CA ALA A 90 4.39 7.77 4.52
C ALA A 90 4.82 9.16 3.99
N SER A 91 5.93 9.23 3.26
CA SER A 91 6.37 10.50 2.68
C SER A 91 5.43 10.85 1.52
N ARG A 92 4.96 12.10 1.50
CA ARG A 92 4.38 12.71 0.32
C ARG A 92 5.54 13.01 -0.63
N ASP A 93 5.58 12.33 -1.76
CA ASP A 93 6.40 12.69 -2.93
C ASP A 93 5.44 12.90 -4.11
#